data_AF-A0A6G0VQ31-F1
#
_entry.id   AF-A0A6G0VQ31-F1
#
_cell.length_a   1.000
_cell.length_b   1.000
_cell.length_c   1.000
_cell.angle_alpha   90.00
_cell.angle_beta   90.00
_cell.angle_gamma   90.00
#
_symmetry.space_group_name_H-M   'P 1'
#
loop_
_entity.id
_entity.type
_entity.pdbx_description
1 polymer ?
#
loop_
_entity_poly.entity_id
_entity_poly.type
_entity_poly.pdbx_seq_one_letter_code
_entity_poly.pdbx_strand_id
1 'polypeptide(L)'
;MSELAASLEMPSLSCNAFYKLQNEAGSILQNSAFEEMKKAGDEERRLALECGDVDNDNIPMCTVVADGQWSKRSYKTKFDALSGCMICQKGTSKNEIIPEHMCFLNWTKPSTAMEADGILEGFTKSIEMHGLKYNRLIGDVDSSVTKKLNELSPYGPTFQIKKTECVNHLLRNYSSKLTTLARNTKFPIRIRKHVLANILRFRGDVIKAVKHWKNTDVKSFITYLPEIRKDLSNKPYHRLGQHVNCNKYLCSQLTSNDTNFVPIAEKSGMMQEIKYCVLRLEYNAEGLLENKNNNVCEQFNAIINKHIAGKRLNFSQRVNYNNRVHAAVISFNAKEYLRCVHKKISNYSPGSLWKASIVSKNKNKNKKPLSNSPDADYGMAEPLPVENSLEDIENKKKTISSQEQANCQLWYQDTKIRLTASLFGLVCKMRSTTSSCGLFIDTEFPYLAVSPDGLIGDDTVIEIKCPFSARNTACAIDTVNNKLVRKKN
;
A
#
# COMPACT_ATOMS: atom_id res chain seq x y z
N MET A 1 25.38 -15.31 12.15
CA MET A 1 25.20 -14.50 13.38
C MET A 1 26.21 -14.90 14.44
N SER A 2 26.35 -16.18 14.77
CA SER A 2 27.32 -16.65 15.79
C SER A 2 28.77 -16.34 15.43
N GLU A 3 29.19 -16.56 14.18
CA GLU A 3 30.54 -16.22 13.70
C GLU A 3 30.81 -14.70 13.76
N LEU A 4 29.83 -13.88 13.36
CA LEU A 4 29.93 -12.42 13.41
C LEU A 4 30.00 -11.93 14.87
N ALA A 5 29.16 -12.46 15.77
CA ALA A 5 29.18 -12.12 17.18
C ALA A 5 30.51 -12.54 17.83
N ALA A 6 31.03 -13.72 17.48
CA ALA A 6 32.33 -14.19 17.94
C ALA A 6 33.49 -13.28 17.45
N SER A 7 33.45 -12.82 16.19
CA SER A 7 34.44 -11.87 15.67
C SER A 7 34.41 -10.50 16.35
N LEU A 8 33.29 -10.14 16.98
CA LEU A 8 33.09 -8.90 17.73
C LEU A 8 33.20 -9.13 19.25
N GLU A 9 33.62 -10.33 19.69
CA GLU A 9 33.67 -10.74 21.10
C GLU A 9 32.35 -10.52 21.87
N MET A 10 31.23 -10.51 21.16
CA MET A 10 29.90 -10.33 21.72
C MET A 10 29.30 -11.69 22.09
N PRO A 11 28.65 -11.80 23.27
CA PRO A 11 27.90 -13.00 23.63
C PRO A 11 26.87 -13.34 22.54
N SER A 12 26.98 -14.52 21.92
CA SER A 12 26.01 -14.97 20.93
C SER A 12 24.79 -15.60 21.62
N LEU A 13 23.59 -15.24 21.17
CA LEU A 13 22.37 -15.79 21.71
C LEU A 13 22.25 -17.28 21.33
N SER A 14 22.05 -18.17 22.30
CA SER A 14 21.81 -19.60 22.01
C SER A 14 20.51 -19.78 21.22
N CYS A 15 20.42 -20.84 20.42
CA CYS A 15 19.19 -21.15 19.67
C CYS A 15 17.97 -21.23 20.58
N ASN A 16 18.10 -21.86 21.77
CA ASN A 16 17.02 -21.98 22.74
C ASN A 16 16.59 -20.62 23.31
N ALA A 17 17.56 -19.75 23.65
CA ALA A 17 17.27 -18.40 24.12
C ALA A 17 16.60 -17.55 23.02
N PHE A 18 17.05 -17.70 21.77
CA PHE A 18 16.42 -17.06 20.61
C PHE A 18 14.95 -17.46 20.46
N TYR A 19 14.65 -18.76 20.45
CA TYR A 19 13.28 -19.24 20.34
C TYR A 19 12.40 -18.77 21.50
N LYS A 20 12.93 -18.72 22.72
CA LYS A 20 12.20 -18.21 23.89
C LYS A 20 11.82 -16.75 23.71
N LEU A 21 12.79 -15.87 23.39
CA LEU A 21 12.53 -14.45 23.16
C LEU A 21 11.62 -14.21 21.95
N GLN A 22 11.75 -15.03 20.91
CA GLN A 22 10.91 -14.96 19.72
C GLN A 22 9.45 -15.32 20.03
N ASN A 23 9.20 -16.32 20.88
CA ASN A 23 7.85 -16.70 21.30
C ASN A 23 7.21 -15.62 22.20
N GLU A 24 8.00 -15.03 23.10
CA GLU A 24 7.57 -13.93 23.95
C GLU A 24 7.20 -12.69 23.12
N ALA A 25 8.09 -12.28 22.21
CA ALA A 25 7.82 -11.20 21.26
C ALA A 25 6.61 -11.51 20.36
N GLY A 26 6.46 -12.77 19.93
CA GLY A 26 5.31 -13.24 19.16
C GLY A 26 3.99 -13.08 19.91
N SER A 27 3.97 -13.43 21.20
CA SER A 27 2.79 -13.29 22.06
C SER A 27 2.41 -11.81 22.26
N ILE A 28 3.41 -10.93 22.44
CA ILE A 28 3.19 -9.49 22.53
C ILE A 28 2.62 -8.93 21.22
N LEU A 29 3.16 -9.36 20.07
CA LEU A 29 2.65 -8.99 18.75
C LEU A 29 1.22 -9.45 18.54
N GLN A 30 0.90 -10.70 18.91
CA GLN A 30 -0.45 -11.25 18.80
C GLN A 30 -1.44 -10.41 19.63
N ASN A 31 -1.17 -10.21 20.92
CA ASN A 31 -2.04 -9.46 21.81
C ASN A 31 -2.22 -8.00 21.33
N SER A 32 -1.13 -7.36 20.91
CA SER A 32 -1.18 -6.00 20.36
C SER A 32 -2.02 -5.92 19.08
N ALA A 33 -1.90 -6.92 18.20
CA ALA A 33 -2.71 -6.99 16.99
C ALA A 33 -4.20 -7.10 17.31
N PHE A 34 -4.59 -7.94 18.29
CA PHE A 34 -5.97 -8.06 18.74
C PHE A 34 -6.51 -6.77 19.37
N GLU A 35 -5.71 -6.09 20.20
CA GLU A 35 -6.09 -4.79 20.76
C GLU A 35 -6.33 -3.74 19.68
N GLU A 36 -5.46 -3.65 18.66
CA GLU A 36 -5.62 -2.70 17.56
C GLU A 36 -6.81 -3.05 16.66
N MET A 37 -7.10 -4.33 16.43
CA MET A 37 -8.32 -4.75 15.73
C MET A 37 -9.58 -4.38 16.53
N LYS A 38 -9.56 -4.53 17.86
CA LYS A 38 -10.69 -4.15 18.71
C LYS A 38 -10.94 -2.64 18.64
N LYS A 39 -9.91 -1.81 18.77
CA LYS A 39 -10.02 -0.35 18.62
C LYS A 39 -10.59 0.07 17.27
N ALA A 40 -10.16 -0.58 16.19
CA ALA A 40 -10.70 -0.32 14.86
C ALA A 40 -12.20 -0.67 14.78
N GLY A 41 -12.61 -1.80 15.38
CA GLY A 41 -14.03 -2.16 15.48
C GLY A 41 -14.86 -1.21 16.34
N ASP A 42 -14.33 -0.75 17.47
CA ASP A 42 -14.99 0.23 18.34
C ASP A 42 -15.23 1.56 17.61
N GLU A 43 -14.28 1.99 16.77
CA GLU A 43 -14.40 3.18 15.94
C GLU A 43 -15.46 3.03 14.84
N GLU A 44 -15.49 1.89 14.13
CA GLU A 44 -16.55 1.60 13.15
C GLU A 44 -17.93 1.56 13.81
N ARG A 45 -18.02 1.01 15.02
CA ARG A 45 -19.26 1.01 15.82
C ARG A 45 -19.71 2.41 16.19
N ARG A 46 -18.78 3.28 16.61
CA ARG A 46 -19.07 4.70 16.90
C ARG A 46 -19.61 5.41 15.66
N LEU A 47 -18.95 5.24 14.51
CA LEU A 47 -19.35 5.86 13.25
C LEU A 47 -20.73 5.35 12.78
N ALA A 48 -21.02 4.06 12.91
CA ALA A 48 -22.32 3.49 12.57
C ALA A 48 -23.45 4.11 13.43
N LEU A 49 -23.23 4.30 14.73
CA LEU A 49 -24.18 4.96 15.63
C LEU A 49 -24.40 6.44 15.26
N GLU A 50 -23.33 7.17 14.92
CA GLU A 50 -23.41 8.57 14.51
C GLU A 50 -24.17 8.77 13.19
N CYS A 51 -24.05 7.82 12.26
CA CYS A 51 -24.78 7.81 11.00
C CYS A 51 -26.22 7.28 11.14
N GLY A 52 -26.59 6.67 12.27
CA GLY A 52 -27.86 5.98 12.44
C GLY A 52 -27.96 4.66 11.67
N ASP A 53 -26.82 4.07 11.27
CA ASP A 53 -26.73 2.79 10.56
C ASP A 53 -26.89 1.63 11.55
N VAL A 54 -28.10 1.45 12.06
CA VAL A 54 -28.48 0.38 13.00
C VAL A 54 -29.58 -0.50 12.41
N ASP A 55 -29.64 -1.76 12.84
CA ASP A 55 -30.71 -2.67 12.46
C ASP A 55 -31.97 -2.50 13.33
N ASN A 56 -32.98 -3.35 13.12
CA ASN A 56 -34.24 -3.33 13.87
C ASN A 56 -34.06 -3.56 15.38
N ASP A 57 -32.95 -4.18 15.79
CA ASP A 57 -32.61 -4.46 17.19
C ASP A 57 -31.70 -3.37 17.79
N ASN A 58 -31.49 -2.25 17.08
CA ASN A 58 -30.52 -1.19 17.39
C ASN A 58 -29.06 -1.67 17.44
N ILE A 59 -28.72 -2.75 16.75
CA ILE A 59 -27.34 -3.22 16.61
C ILE A 59 -26.67 -2.46 15.46
N PRO A 60 -25.52 -1.79 15.69
CA PRO A 60 -24.84 -1.05 14.64
C PRO A 60 -24.34 -1.96 13.53
N MET A 61 -24.42 -1.47 12.30
CA MET A 61 -24.03 -2.20 11.10
C MET A 61 -22.85 -1.54 10.40
N CYS A 62 -21.96 -2.37 9.83
CA CYS A 62 -20.90 -1.86 8.97
C CYS A 62 -20.72 -2.70 7.71
N THR A 63 -20.12 -2.08 6.69
CA THR A 63 -19.77 -2.74 5.44
C THR A 63 -18.36 -3.29 5.53
N VAL A 64 -18.20 -4.57 5.17
CA VAL A 64 -16.91 -5.26 5.18
C VAL A 64 -16.36 -5.38 3.77
N VAL A 65 -15.05 -5.21 3.64
CA VAL A 65 -14.30 -5.49 2.42
C VAL A 65 -13.46 -6.75 2.65
N ALA A 66 -13.58 -7.74 1.77
CA ALA A 66 -12.83 -9.00 1.90
C ALA A 66 -12.16 -9.42 0.58
N ASP A 67 -10.99 -10.05 0.71
CA ASP A 67 -10.25 -10.68 -0.38
C ASP A 67 -9.36 -11.80 0.21
N GLY A 68 -9.65 -13.06 -0.12
CA GLY A 68 -8.89 -14.22 0.34
C GLY A 68 -7.70 -14.60 -0.55
N GLN A 69 -7.44 -13.89 -1.65
CA GLN A 69 -6.44 -14.30 -2.65
C GLN A 69 -5.01 -13.84 -2.34
N TRP A 70 -4.69 -13.66 -1.06
CA TRP A 70 -3.41 -13.15 -0.58
C TRP A 70 -2.19 -13.93 -1.12
N SER A 71 -2.14 -15.25 -0.89
CA SER A 71 -0.99 -16.10 -1.24
C SER A 71 -0.71 -16.12 -2.75
N LYS A 72 -1.74 -16.12 -3.60
CA LYS A 72 -1.57 -16.14 -5.06
C LYS A 72 -0.97 -14.84 -5.60
N ARG A 73 -1.19 -13.71 -4.92
CA ARG A 73 -0.76 -12.37 -5.36
C ARG A 73 0.69 -12.06 -4.98
N SER A 74 1.10 -12.48 -3.79
CA SER A 74 2.46 -12.28 -3.26
C SER A 74 3.54 -12.95 -4.09
N TYR A 75 3.18 -14.01 -4.81
CA TYR A 75 4.13 -14.82 -5.55
C TYR A 75 4.03 -14.70 -7.08
N LYS A 76 3.16 -13.86 -7.66
CA LYS A 76 2.98 -13.62 -9.13
C LYS A 76 2.69 -14.85 -10.02
N THR A 77 2.96 -16.05 -9.52
CA THR A 77 2.64 -17.38 -10.05
C THR A 77 1.64 -18.02 -9.10
N LYS A 78 0.89 -19.04 -9.55
CA LYS A 78 0.08 -19.93 -8.69
C LYS A 78 0.99 -20.71 -7.74
N PHE A 79 1.63 -20.00 -6.80
CA PHE A 79 2.50 -20.59 -5.81
C PHE A 79 1.59 -20.95 -4.65
N ASP A 80 1.38 -22.25 -4.50
CA ASP A 80 0.78 -22.78 -3.29
C ASP A 80 1.89 -22.74 -2.22
N ALA A 81 1.65 -22.01 -1.13
CA ALA A 81 2.56 -22.04 -0.01
C ALA A 81 2.62 -23.46 0.53
N LEU A 82 3.83 -24.00 0.73
CA LEU A 82 4.03 -25.28 1.39
C LEU A 82 3.64 -25.11 2.87
N SER A 83 2.35 -25.28 3.18
CA SER A 83 1.82 -25.32 4.54
C SER A 83 1.72 -26.77 4.99
N GLY A 84 2.41 -27.12 6.06
CA GLY A 84 2.35 -28.47 6.62
C GLY A 84 3.07 -28.56 7.96
N CYS A 85 2.62 -29.46 8.81
CA CYS A 85 3.36 -29.87 9.99
C CYS A 85 4.02 -31.23 9.71
N MET A 86 5.36 -31.29 9.79
CA MET A 86 6.11 -32.52 9.53
C MET A 86 5.74 -33.64 10.50
N ILE A 87 5.43 -33.30 11.76
CA ILE A 87 5.02 -34.28 12.78
C ILE A 87 3.66 -34.87 12.41
N CYS A 88 2.68 -34.03 12.05
CA CYS A 88 1.37 -34.48 11.56
C CYS A 88 1.49 -35.32 10.28
N GLN A 89 2.30 -34.88 9.32
CA GLN A 89 2.47 -35.57 8.04
C GLN A 89 3.10 -36.95 8.24
N LYS A 90 4.14 -37.07 9.09
CA LYS A 90 4.75 -38.36 9.43
C LYS A 90 3.77 -39.31 10.10
N GLY A 91 3.02 -38.85 11.11
CA GLY A 91 2.03 -39.69 11.78
C GLY A 91 0.93 -40.17 10.83
N THR A 92 0.44 -39.28 9.97
CA THR A 92 -0.58 -39.63 8.95
C THR A 92 -0.03 -40.62 7.92
N SER A 93 1.17 -40.39 7.38
CA SER A 93 1.77 -41.30 6.38
C SER A 93 2.10 -42.68 6.93
N LYS A 94 2.39 -42.79 8.24
CA LYS A 94 2.69 -44.05 8.91
C LYS A 94 1.48 -44.69 9.60
N ASN A 95 0.32 -44.03 9.59
CA ASN A 95 -0.87 -44.44 10.34
C ASN A 95 -0.60 -44.62 11.86
N GLU A 96 0.31 -43.81 12.40
CA GLU A 96 0.71 -43.81 13.82
C GLU A 96 -0.02 -42.70 14.60
N ILE A 97 -0.17 -42.89 15.91
CA ILE A 97 -0.67 -41.84 16.80
C ILE A 97 0.29 -40.65 16.73
N ILE A 98 -0.24 -39.48 16.34
CA ILE A 98 0.55 -38.25 16.25
C ILE A 98 0.94 -37.85 17.68
N PRO A 99 2.24 -37.73 18.00
CA PRO A 99 2.66 -37.29 19.33
C PRO A 99 2.20 -35.86 19.60
N GLU A 100 1.95 -35.54 20.87
CA GLU A 100 1.62 -34.18 21.28
C GLU A 100 2.77 -33.23 20.91
N HIS A 101 2.43 -32.17 20.18
CA HIS A 101 3.42 -31.19 19.73
C HIS A 101 2.74 -29.85 19.46
N MET A 102 3.55 -28.79 19.39
CA MET A 102 3.11 -27.48 18.94
C MET A 102 2.84 -27.51 17.42
N CYS A 103 1.60 -27.82 17.06
CA CYS A 103 1.17 -27.91 15.67
C CYS A 103 1.01 -26.51 15.07
N PHE A 104 1.70 -26.26 13.95
CA PHE A 104 1.57 -25.00 13.19
C PHE A 104 0.53 -25.10 12.06
N LEU A 105 -0.11 -26.26 11.90
CA LEU A 105 -1.19 -26.45 10.93
C LEU A 105 -2.47 -25.82 11.50
N ASN A 106 -2.88 -24.69 10.91
CA ASN A 106 -4.10 -23.97 11.30
C ASN A 106 -5.28 -24.24 10.34
N TRP A 107 -5.11 -25.11 9.36
CA TRP A 107 -6.11 -25.42 8.36
C TRP A 107 -5.98 -26.87 7.88
N THR A 108 -7.08 -27.61 7.88
CA THR A 108 -7.10 -29.04 7.52
C THR A 108 -7.98 -29.36 6.30
N LYS A 109 -8.87 -28.46 5.92
CA LYS A 109 -9.76 -28.60 4.76
C LYS A 109 -9.03 -28.20 3.45
N PRO A 110 -9.65 -28.35 2.27
CA PRO A 110 -9.05 -27.87 1.02
C PRO A 110 -8.71 -26.37 1.07
N SER A 111 -7.63 -25.96 0.43
CA SER A 111 -7.19 -24.55 0.38
C SER A 111 -8.24 -23.63 -0.27
N THR A 112 -9.06 -24.17 -1.17
CA THR A 112 -10.18 -23.45 -1.80
C THR A 112 -11.30 -23.08 -0.83
N ALA A 113 -11.39 -23.76 0.32
CA ALA A 113 -12.41 -23.46 1.34
C ALA A 113 -11.95 -22.40 2.36
N MET A 114 -10.64 -22.09 2.43
CA MET A 114 -10.06 -21.17 3.43
C MET A 114 -10.70 -19.79 3.40
N GLU A 115 -10.87 -19.22 2.21
CA GLU A 115 -11.44 -17.88 2.06
C GLU A 115 -12.89 -17.83 2.56
N ALA A 116 -13.70 -18.80 2.14
CA ALA A 116 -15.12 -18.83 2.49
C ALA A 116 -15.33 -19.09 3.99
N ASP A 117 -14.59 -20.02 4.57
CA ASP A 117 -14.71 -20.35 6.00
C ASP A 117 -14.11 -19.25 6.88
N GLY A 118 -12.99 -18.63 6.46
CA GLY A 118 -12.39 -17.51 7.20
C GLY A 118 -13.27 -16.26 7.21
N ILE A 119 -13.90 -15.93 6.08
CA ILE A 119 -14.89 -14.83 6.02
C ILE A 119 -16.09 -15.17 6.90
N LEU A 120 -16.64 -16.37 6.79
CA LEU A 120 -17.75 -16.82 7.62
C LEU A 120 -17.43 -16.73 9.12
N GLU A 121 -16.26 -17.20 9.54
CA GLU A 121 -15.80 -17.10 10.93
C GLU A 121 -15.78 -15.64 11.41
N GLY A 122 -15.26 -14.73 10.59
CA GLY A 122 -15.25 -13.29 10.89
C GLY A 122 -16.66 -12.71 11.03
N PHE A 123 -17.61 -13.14 10.20
CA PHE A 123 -19.01 -12.73 10.31
C PHE A 123 -19.66 -13.28 11.58
N THR A 124 -19.46 -14.55 11.91
CA THR A 124 -20.04 -15.16 13.13
C THR A 124 -19.51 -14.49 14.41
N LYS A 125 -18.23 -14.15 14.46
CA LYS A 125 -17.60 -13.53 15.64
C LYS A 125 -17.79 -12.02 15.76
N SER A 126 -18.29 -11.36 14.70
CA SER A 126 -18.39 -9.89 14.63
C SER A 126 -19.16 -9.25 15.80
N ILE A 127 -20.28 -9.84 16.20
CA ILE A 127 -21.09 -9.33 17.33
C ILE A 127 -20.34 -9.48 18.65
N GLU A 128 -19.75 -10.65 18.90
CA GLU A 128 -18.98 -10.91 20.12
C GLU A 128 -17.75 -10.01 20.23
N MET A 129 -17.01 -9.86 19.14
CA MET A 129 -15.72 -9.14 19.13
C MET A 129 -15.87 -7.63 19.06
N HIS A 130 -16.86 -7.13 18.31
CA HIS A 130 -16.97 -5.71 17.95
C HIS A 130 -18.35 -5.11 18.25
N GLY A 131 -19.36 -5.91 18.59
CA GLY A 131 -20.73 -5.43 18.75
C GLY A 131 -21.32 -4.88 17.44
N LEU A 132 -20.90 -5.43 16.30
CA LEU A 132 -21.29 -4.99 14.95
C LEU A 132 -21.92 -6.16 14.17
N LYS A 133 -22.92 -5.86 13.35
CA LYS A 133 -23.38 -6.75 12.27
C LYS A 133 -22.80 -6.30 10.93
N TYR A 134 -22.33 -7.25 10.13
CA TYR A 134 -21.82 -6.96 8.79
C TYR A 134 -22.94 -7.06 7.76
N ASN A 135 -23.50 -5.93 7.35
CA ASN A 135 -24.66 -5.89 6.46
C ASN A 135 -24.30 -6.09 4.98
N ARG A 136 -23.03 -5.81 4.62
CA ARG A 136 -22.58 -5.81 3.23
C ARG A 136 -21.16 -6.33 3.11
N LEU A 137 -20.94 -7.12 2.05
CA LEU A 137 -19.64 -7.65 1.68
C LEU A 137 -19.20 -7.09 0.32
N ILE A 138 -18.11 -6.33 0.31
CA ILE A 138 -17.48 -5.81 -0.90
C ILE A 138 -16.26 -6.65 -1.24
N GLY A 139 -16.16 -7.07 -2.49
CA GLY A 139 -14.92 -7.64 -3.01
C GLY A 139 -15.13 -8.38 -4.32
N ASP A 140 -14.07 -9.03 -4.78
CA ASP A 140 -14.12 -10.06 -5.82
C ASP A 140 -14.36 -11.43 -5.18
N VAL A 141 -15.27 -11.44 -4.19
CA VAL A 141 -15.48 -12.61 -3.36
C VAL A 141 -16.21 -13.67 -4.19
N ASP A 142 -15.68 -14.89 -4.21
CA ASP A 142 -16.25 -16.01 -4.96
C ASP A 142 -17.70 -16.26 -4.55
N SER A 143 -18.50 -16.78 -5.49
CA SER A 143 -19.91 -17.14 -5.25
C SER A 143 -20.08 -18.17 -4.13
N SER A 144 -19.04 -18.96 -3.83
CA SER A 144 -18.99 -19.92 -2.73
C SER A 144 -19.11 -19.25 -1.35
N VAL A 145 -18.55 -18.05 -1.17
CA VAL A 145 -18.61 -17.34 0.12
C VAL A 145 -20.02 -16.82 0.37
N THR A 146 -20.62 -16.16 -0.63
CA THR A 146 -21.99 -15.65 -0.51
C THR A 146 -22.98 -16.79 -0.29
N LYS A 147 -22.79 -17.93 -0.98
CA LYS A 147 -23.59 -19.13 -0.75
C LYS A 147 -23.51 -19.61 0.70
N LYS A 148 -22.30 -19.76 1.27
CA LYS A 148 -22.13 -20.18 2.66
C LYS A 148 -22.71 -19.19 3.67
N LEU A 149 -22.51 -17.89 3.45
CA LEU A 149 -23.08 -16.85 4.33
C LEU A 149 -24.61 -16.90 4.34
N ASN A 150 -25.24 -17.13 3.19
CA ASN A 150 -26.69 -17.28 3.09
C ASN A 150 -27.19 -18.59 3.73
N GLU A 151 -26.49 -19.71 3.53
CA GLU A 151 -26.86 -21.01 4.08
C GLU A 151 -26.78 -21.04 5.62
N LEU A 152 -25.74 -20.45 6.20
CA LEU A 152 -25.51 -20.46 7.64
C LEU A 152 -26.14 -19.29 8.37
N SER A 153 -26.45 -18.19 7.66
CA SER A 153 -27.16 -17.03 8.19
C SER A 153 -26.62 -16.58 9.56
N PRO A 154 -25.38 -16.04 9.63
CA PRO A 154 -24.68 -15.77 10.90
C PRO A 154 -25.41 -14.79 11.84
N TYR A 155 -26.36 -14.02 11.31
CA TYR A 155 -27.17 -13.05 12.06
C TYR A 155 -28.65 -13.44 12.14
N GLY A 156 -28.97 -14.70 11.84
CA GLY A 156 -30.34 -15.21 11.78
C GLY A 156 -30.96 -15.13 10.39
N PRO A 157 -32.09 -15.83 10.17
CA PRO A 157 -32.72 -15.99 8.85
C PRO A 157 -33.37 -14.71 8.31
N THR A 158 -33.64 -13.74 9.18
CA THR A 158 -34.27 -12.46 8.82
C THR A 158 -33.28 -11.44 8.28
N PHE A 159 -31.98 -11.64 8.52
CA PHE A 159 -30.94 -10.68 8.15
C PHE A 159 -30.17 -11.16 6.92
N GLN A 160 -30.39 -10.48 5.79
CA GLN A 160 -29.72 -10.82 4.54
C GLN A 160 -28.47 -9.97 4.30
N ILE A 161 -27.32 -10.63 4.13
CA ILE A 161 -26.05 -9.97 3.83
C ILE A 161 -26.01 -9.61 2.34
N LYS A 162 -25.81 -8.33 2.02
CA LYS A 162 -25.74 -7.86 0.63
C LYS A 162 -24.34 -8.03 0.05
N LYS A 163 -24.22 -8.71 -1.09
CA LYS A 163 -22.98 -8.74 -1.88
C LYS A 163 -22.89 -7.53 -2.79
N THR A 164 -21.75 -6.83 -2.78
CA THR A 164 -21.43 -5.77 -3.73
C THR A 164 -20.10 -6.07 -4.43
N GLU A 165 -20.11 -6.12 -5.75
CA GLU A 165 -18.91 -6.42 -6.53
C GLU A 165 -17.93 -5.23 -6.51
N CYS A 166 -16.63 -5.52 -6.51
CA CYS A 166 -15.60 -4.48 -6.66
C CYS A 166 -15.70 -3.81 -8.04
N VAL A 167 -15.84 -2.47 -8.07
CA VAL A 167 -15.94 -1.69 -9.32
C VAL A 167 -14.73 -1.89 -10.23
N ASN A 168 -13.53 -1.94 -9.65
CA ASN A 168 -12.31 -2.19 -10.42
C ASN A 168 -12.33 -3.56 -11.09
N HIS A 169 -12.86 -4.58 -10.40
CA HIS A 169 -13.02 -5.91 -10.96
C HIS A 169 -14.09 -5.92 -12.07
N LEU A 170 -15.27 -5.31 -11.85
CA LEU A 170 -16.32 -5.20 -12.87
C LEU A 170 -15.81 -4.56 -14.16
N LEU A 171 -15.13 -3.43 -14.05
CA LEU A 171 -14.57 -2.70 -15.19
C LEU A 171 -13.45 -3.49 -15.89
N ARG A 172 -12.58 -4.17 -15.13
CA ARG A 172 -11.54 -5.04 -15.69
C ARG A 172 -12.15 -6.23 -16.41
N ASN A 173 -13.17 -6.87 -15.83
CA ASN A 173 -13.87 -8.01 -16.43
C ASN A 173 -14.53 -7.60 -17.74
N TYR A 174 -15.19 -6.44 -17.77
CA TYR A 174 -15.76 -5.84 -18.97
C TYR A 174 -14.69 -5.61 -20.07
N SER A 175 -13.59 -4.93 -19.74
CA SER A 175 -12.48 -4.71 -20.70
C SER A 175 -11.86 -6.02 -21.20
N SER A 176 -11.65 -7.00 -20.31
CA SER A 176 -11.09 -8.31 -20.68
C SER A 176 -12.02 -9.07 -21.63
N LYS A 177 -13.33 -9.10 -21.36
CA LYS A 177 -14.31 -9.76 -22.24
C LYS A 177 -14.37 -9.11 -23.62
N LEU A 178 -14.39 -7.77 -23.68
CA LEU A 178 -14.31 -7.04 -24.95
C LEU A 178 -13.01 -7.33 -25.71
N THR A 179 -11.89 -7.44 -25.00
CA THR A 179 -10.59 -7.80 -25.59
C THR A 179 -10.63 -9.20 -26.19
N THR A 180 -11.16 -10.19 -25.46
CA THR A 180 -11.33 -11.56 -25.94
C THR A 180 -12.23 -11.60 -27.17
N LEU A 181 -13.35 -10.88 -27.14
CA LEU A 181 -14.29 -10.79 -28.25
C LEU A 181 -13.61 -10.21 -29.50
N ALA A 182 -12.87 -9.12 -29.35
CA ALA A 182 -12.19 -8.47 -30.46
C ALA A 182 -10.96 -9.25 -30.97
N ARG A 183 -10.47 -10.24 -30.22
CA ARG A 183 -9.43 -11.18 -30.68
C ARG A 183 -9.99 -12.40 -31.42
N ASN A 184 -11.28 -12.68 -31.29
CA ASN A 184 -11.93 -13.80 -31.97
C ASN A 184 -12.00 -13.53 -33.49
N THR A 185 -11.41 -14.41 -34.31
CA THR A 185 -11.35 -14.26 -35.78
C THR A 185 -12.69 -14.49 -36.48
N LYS A 186 -13.71 -14.99 -35.77
CA LYS A 186 -15.10 -15.10 -36.25
C LYS A 186 -15.69 -13.75 -36.67
N PHE A 187 -15.25 -12.65 -36.05
CA PHE A 187 -15.81 -11.32 -36.30
C PHE A 187 -14.99 -10.53 -37.35
N PRO A 188 -15.61 -9.61 -38.11
CA PRO A 188 -14.91 -8.86 -39.16
C PRO A 188 -13.72 -8.04 -38.63
N ILE A 189 -12.61 -8.05 -39.37
CA ILE A 189 -11.36 -7.40 -38.94
C ILE A 189 -11.51 -5.91 -38.61
N ARG A 190 -12.37 -5.19 -39.34
CA ARG A 190 -12.60 -3.75 -39.15
C ARG A 190 -13.16 -3.45 -37.76
N ILE A 191 -14.24 -4.13 -37.35
CA ILE A 191 -14.85 -3.92 -36.04
C ILE A 191 -13.95 -4.39 -34.89
N ARG A 192 -13.21 -5.48 -35.09
CA ARG A 192 -12.23 -5.97 -34.11
C ARG A 192 -11.14 -4.95 -33.81
N LYS A 193 -10.53 -4.37 -34.86
CA LYS A 193 -9.51 -3.33 -34.71
C LYS A 193 -10.08 -2.10 -34.00
N HIS A 194 -11.30 -1.68 -34.35
CA HIS A 194 -11.98 -0.56 -33.69
C HIS A 194 -12.20 -0.84 -32.20
N VAL A 195 -12.74 -2.01 -31.84
CA VAL A 195 -12.98 -2.37 -30.43
C VAL A 195 -11.67 -2.43 -29.65
N LEU A 196 -10.62 -3.09 -30.18
CA LEU A 196 -9.31 -3.17 -29.54
C LEU A 196 -8.69 -1.78 -29.28
N ALA A 197 -8.76 -0.88 -30.27
CA ALA A 197 -8.24 0.48 -30.13
C ALA A 197 -9.00 1.31 -29.08
N ASN A 198 -10.25 0.95 -28.78
CA ASN A 198 -11.14 1.73 -27.94
C ASN A 198 -11.45 1.09 -26.57
N ILE A 199 -10.83 -0.03 -26.16
CA ILE A 199 -11.15 -0.75 -24.90
C ILE A 199 -11.17 0.19 -23.68
N LEU A 200 -10.16 1.05 -23.54
CA LEU A 200 -10.09 1.99 -22.42
C LEU A 200 -11.17 3.07 -22.50
N ARG A 201 -11.62 3.43 -23.70
CA ARG A 201 -12.71 4.39 -23.90
C ARG A 201 -14.06 3.76 -23.58
N PHE A 202 -14.31 2.49 -23.95
CA PHE A 202 -15.48 1.73 -23.48
C PHE A 202 -15.56 1.73 -21.95
N ARG A 203 -14.45 1.48 -21.26
CA ARG A 203 -14.37 1.57 -19.79
C ARG A 203 -14.63 3.00 -19.29
N GLY A 204 -14.04 4.00 -19.95
CA GLY A 204 -14.21 5.42 -19.60
C GLY A 204 -15.65 5.91 -19.70
N ASP A 205 -16.41 5.41 -20.67
CA ASP A 205 -17.82 5.75 -20.86
C ASP A 205 -18.70 5.28 -19.71
N VAL A 206 -18.43 4.07 -19.20
CA VAL A 206 -19.09 3.54 -18.00
C VAL A 206 -18.77 4.41 -16.78
N ILE A 207 -17.49 4.78 -16.60
CA ILE A 207 -17.08 5.66 -15.48
C ILE A 207 -17.75 7.04 -15.57
N LYS A 208 -17.85 7.61 -16.78
CA LYS A 208 -18.52 8.89 -17.02
C LYS A 208 -20.01 8.82 -16.67
N ALA A 209 -20.69 7.73 -17.03
CA ALA A 209 -22.09 7.49 -16.63
C ALA A 209 -22.24 7.48 -15.11
N VAL A 210 -21.47 6.62 -14.45
CA VAL A 210 -21.50 6.47 -12.99
C VAL A 210 -21.25 7.80 -12.29
N LYS A 211 -20.25 8.57 -12.75
CA LYS A 211 -19.93 9.89 -12.18
C LYS A 211 -21.06 10.90 -12.38
N HIS A 212 -21.70 10.90 -13.54
CA HIS A 212 -22.84 11.79 -13.81
C HIS A 212 -24.00 11.48 -12.87
N TRP A 213 -24.46 10.23 -12.84
CA TRP A 213 -25.60 9.80 -12.03
C TRP A 213 -25.34 9.93 -10.52
N LYS A 214 -24.12 9.71 -10.07
CA LYS A 214 -23.73 9.92 -8.67
C LYS A 214 -23.81 11.38 -8.22
N ASN A 215 -23.55 12.32 -9.14
CA ASN A 215 -23.55 13.75 -8.86
C ASN A 215 -24.88 14.43 -9.21
N THR A 216 -25.87 13.69 -9.70
CA THR A 216 -27.18 14.25 -10.05
C THR A 216 -28.02 14.31 -8.78
N ASP A 217 -28.68 15.44 -8.55
CA ASP A 217 -29.45 15.75 -7.33
C ASP A 217 -30.81 15.01 -7.26
N VAL A 218 -30.87 13.78 -7.78
CA VAL A 218 -32.08 12.95 -7.80
C VAL A 218 -32.21 12.24 -6.47
N LYS A 219 -33.21 12.66 -5.69
CA LYS A 219 -33.41 12.24 -4.29
C LYS A 219 -33.98 10.82 -4.09
N SER A 220 -34.37 10.11 -5.16
CA SER A 220 -34.95 8.76 -5.04
C SER A 220 -34.16 7.69 -5.80
N PHE A 221 -33.72 6.68 -5.05
CA PHE A 221 -33.05 5.47 -5.53
C PHE A 221 -33.81 4.75 -6.65
N ILE A 222 -35.15 4.74 -6.57
CA ILE A 222 -36.03 4.03 -7.49
C ILE A 222 -36.02 4.68 -8.88
N THR A 223 -35.81 6.00 -8.95
CA THR A 223 -35.96 6.77 -10.19
C THR A 223 -34.71 6.71 -11.07
N TYR A 224 -33.50 6.74 -10.51
CA TYR A 224 -32.28 6.78 -11.33
C TYR A 224 -31.77 5.39 -11.74
N LEU A 225 -32.11 4.31 -11.02
CA LEU A 225 -31.57 2.96 -11.32
C LEU A 225 -31.96 2.45 -12.72
N PRO A 226 -33.21 2.62 -13.20
CA PRO A 226 -33.57 2.30 -14.58
C PRO A 226 -32.81 3.18 -15.59
N GLU A 227 -32.63 4.46 -15.28
CA GLU A 227 -31.97 5.42 -16.17
C GLU A 227 -30.48 5.14 -16.35
N ILE A 228 -29.75 4.79 -15.28
CA ILE A 228 -28.35 4.37 -15.42
C ILE A 228 -28.24 3.05 -16.19
N ARG A 229 -29.14 2.08 -15.99
CA ARG A 229 -29.12 0.84 -16.77
C ARG A 229 -29.31 1.11 -18.25
N LYS A 230 -30.27 1.98 -18.60
CA LYS A 230 -30.48 2.45 -19.98
C LYS A 230 -29.24 3.14 -20.54
N ASP A 231 -28.61 4.02 -19.76
CA ASP A 231 -27.40 4.72 -20.17
C ASP A 231 -26.19 3.78 -20.35
N LEU A 232 -26.03 2.78 -19.48
CA LEU A 232 -25.01 1.72 -19.61
C LEU A 232 -25.23 0.89 -20.88
N SER A 233 -26.49 0.48 -21.15
CA SER A 233 -26.86 -0.29 -22.34
C SER A 233 -26.54 0.45 -23.64
N ASN A 234 -26.59 1.80 -23.62
CA ASN A 234 -26.32 2.65 -24.76
C ASN A 234 -24.83 2.96 -24.97
N LYS A 235 -23.95 2.72 -23.98
CA LYS A 235 -22.51 3.05 -24.11
C LYS A 235 -21.81 2.37 -25.28
N PRO A 236 -22.07 1.08 -25.57
CA PRO A 236 -21.46 0.47 -26.73
C PRO A 236 -21.91 1.10 -28.05
N TYR A 237 -23.18 1.47 -28.16
CA TYR A 237 -23.72 2.15 -29.34
C TYR A 237 -23.02 3.49 -29.56
N HIS A 238 -22.91 4.31 -28.50
CA HIS A 238 -22.14 5.55 -28.53
C HIS A 238 -20.71 5.32 -29.03
N ARG A 239 -20.01 4.31 -28.49
CA ARG A 239 -18.61 4.05 -28.80
C ARG A 239 -18.39 3.45 -30.19
N LEU A 240 -19.42 2.82 -30.76
CA LEU A 240 -19.43 2.30 -32.13
C LEU A 240 -19.91 3.33 -33.16
N GLY A 241 -20.25 4.56 -32.75
CA GLY A 241 -20.62 5.66 -33.65
C GLY A 241 -22.13 5.86 -33.84
N GLN A 242 -22.98 5.22 -33.04
CA GLN A 242 -24.42 5.45 -33.04
C GLN A 242 -24.83 6.34 -31.87
N HIS A 243 -25.30 7.55 -32.18
CA HIS A 243 -25.56 8.59 -31.20
C HIS A 243 -27.04 8.85 -30.89
N VAL A 244 -27.96 8.07 -31.48
CA VAL A 244 -29.43 8.26 -31.41
C VAL A 244 -29.96 8.40 -29.97
N ASN A 245 -29.49 7.55 -29.05
CA ASN A 245 -29.95 7.53 -27.66
C ASN A 245 -28.93 8.15 -26.68
N CYS A 246 -27.97 8.94 -27.17
CA CYS A 246 -26.96 9.55 -26.31
C CYS A 246 -27.54 10.71 -25.49
N ASN A 247 -27.29 10.70 -24.19
CA ASN A 247 -27.58 11.84 -23.32
C ASN A 247 -26.67 13.04 -23.63
N LYS A 248 -27.19 14.26 -23.42
CA LYS A 248 -26.49 15.52 -23.70
C LYS A 248 -25.15 15.66 -22.98
N TYR A 249 -25.03 15.14 -21.75
CA TYR A 249 -23.76 15.20 -21.00
C TYR A 249 -22.68 14.26 -21.56
N LEU A 250 -23.07 13.24 -22.32
CA LEU A 250 -22.16 12.26 -22.91
C LEU A 250 -21.72 12.69 -24.31
N CYS A 251 -22.65 13.26 -25.07
CA CYS A 251 -22.45 13.62 -26.47
C CYS A 251 -22.98 15.03 -26.72
N SER A 252 -22.07 15.96 -27.01
CA SER A 252 -22.38 17.35 -27.34
C SER A 252 -22.44 17.61 -28.85
N GLN A 253 -22.24 16.59 -29.70
CA GLN A 253 -22.14 16.77 -31.15
C GLN A 253 -23.13 15.91 -31.92
N LEU A 254 -24.04 16.60 -32.61
CA LEU A 254 -24.96 16.10 -33.64
C LEU A 254 -24.27 15.84 -34.99
N THR A 255 -22.94 15.94 -35.08
CA THR A 255 -22.20 15.85 -36.34
C THR A 255 -20.76 15.38 -36.09
N SER A 256 -20.53 14.07 -36.05
CA SER A 256 -19.18 13.56 -36.36
C SER A 256 -19.30 12.66 -37.58
N ASN A 257 -18.43 12.87 -38.57
CA ASN A 257 -18.21 11.98 -39.72
C ASN A 257 -17.64 10.60 -39.29
N ASP A 258 -17.91 10.17 -38.06
CA ASP A 258 -17.44 8.92 -37.52
C ASP A 258 -18.15 7.77 -38.22
N THR A 259 -17.37 6.81 -38.68
CA THR A 259 -17.90 5.59 -39.28
C THR A 259 -18.75 4.85 -38.25
N ASN A 260 -20.04 4.68 -38.54
CA ASN A 260 -20.92 3.89 -37.70
C ASN A 260 -20.63 2.39 -37.89
N PHE A 261 -20.06 1.76 -36.86
CA PHE A 261 -19.74 0.33 -36.82
C PHE A 261 -20.91 -0.54 -36.32
N VAL A 262 -22.00 0.05 -35.81
CA VAL A 262 -23.15 -0.72 -35.28
C VAL A 262 -23.77 -1.65 -36.33
N PRO A 263 -24.04 -1.24 -37.58
CA PRO A 263 -24.61 -2.14 -38.59
C PRO A 263 -23.72 -3.37 -38.86
N ILE A 264 -22.40 -3.18 -38.85
CA ILE A 264 -21.42 -4.27 -39.00
C ILE A 264 -21.44 -5.17 -37.76
N ALA A 265 -21.53 -4.59 -36.57
CA ALA A 265 -21.61 -5.30 -35.30
C ALA A 265 -22.86 -6.18 -35.22
N GLU A 266 -24.02 -5.66 -35.64
CA GLU A 266 -25.29 -6.36 -35.62
C GLU A 266 -25.32 -7.49 -36.65
N LYS A 267 -24.92 -7.20 -37.90
CA LYS A 267 -24.87 -8.22 -38.96
C LYS A 267 -23.90 -9.37 -38.64
N SER A 268 -22.80 -9.08 -37.95
CA SER A 268 -21.82 -10.10 -37.55
C SER A 268 -22.16 -10.83 -36.23
N GLY A 269 -23.22 -10.43 -35.53
CA GLY A 269 -23.56 -10.92 -34.19
C GLY A 269 -22.65 -10.43 -33.06
N MET A 270 -21.58 -9.67 -33.37
CA MET A 270 -20.67 -9.11 -32.37
C MET A 270 -21.39 -8.17 -31.39
N MET A 271 -22.41 -7.44 -31.86
CA MET A 271 -23.18 -6.54 -31.00
C MET A 271 -23.92 -7.29 -29.88
N GLN A 272 -24.43 -8.49 -30.17
CA GLN A 272 -25.09 -9.31 -29.16
C GLN A 272 -24.11 -9.76 -28.08
N GLU A 273 -22.89 -10.15 -28.46
CA GLU A 273 -21.82 -10.47 -27.51
C GLU A 273 -21.38 -9.26 -26.67
N ILE A 274 -21.33 -8.07 -27.27
CA ILE A 274 -21.05 -6.83 -26.55
C ILE A 274 -22.18 -6.53 -25.55
N LYS A 275 -23.45 -6.73 -25.91
CA LYS A 275 -24.58 -6.61 -24.98
C LYS A 275 -24.44 -7.57 -23.80
N TYR A 276 -24.08 -8.84 -24.03
CA TYR A 276 -23.80 -9.79 -22.95
C TYR A 276 -22.68 -9.32 -22.01
N CYS A 277 -21.68 -8.62 -22.53
CA CYS A 277 -20.63 -8.02 -21.69
C CYS A 277 -21.18 -6.89 -20.80
N VAL A 278 -22.12 -6.09 -21.30
CA VAL A 278 -22.73 -4.96 -20.58
C VAL A 278 -23.80 -5.40 -19.58
N LEU A 279 -24.53 -6.50 -19.84
CA LEU A 279 -25.54 -7.03 -18.92
C LEU A 279 -25.03 -7.21 -17.49
N ARG A 280 -23.76 -7.65 -17.32
CA ARG A 280 -23.16 -7.76 -15.98
C ARG A 280 -22.98 -6.40 -15.30
N LEU A 281 -22.70 -5.34 -16.05
CA LEU A 281 -22.62 -3.97 -15.53
C LEU A 281 -24.02 -3.45 -15.16
N GLU A 282 -25.02 -3.70 -15.99
CA GLU A 282 -26.42 -3.31 -15.73
C GLU A 282 -27.00 -4.00 -14.50
N TYR A 283 -26.71 -5.29 -14.34
CA TYR A 283 -27.11 -6.05 -13.15
C TYR A 283 -26.48 -5.46 -11.88
N ASN A 284 -25.21 -5.06 -11.95
CA ASN A 284 -24.47 -4.46 -10.83
C ASN A 284 -24.51 -2.92 -10.83
N ALA A 285 -25.48 -2.29 -11.51
CA ALA A 285 -25.52 -0.83 -11.68
C ALA A 285 -25.61 -0.09 -10.33
N GLU A 286 -26.31 -0.66 -9.36
CA GLU A 286 -26.37 -0.14 -7.99
C GLU A 286 -24.97 -0.11 -7.34
N GLY A 287 -24.26 -1.25 -7.33
CA GLY A 287 -22.90 -1.31 -6.77
C GLY A 287 -21.90 -0.41 -7.51
N LEU A 288 -22.10 -0.19 -8.82
CA LEU A 288 -21.29 0.75 -9.60
C LEU A 288 -21.45 2.19 -9.10
N LEU A 289 -22.65 2.61 -8.71
CA LEU A 289 -22.92 3.96 -8.20
C LEU A 289 -22.32 4.22 -6.82
N GLU A 290 -22.35 3.20 -5.95
CA GLU A 290 -21.67 3.25 -4.66
C GLU A 290 -20.16 3.50 -4.83
N ASN A 291 -19.61 3.05 -5.97
CA ASN A 291 -18.22 3.25 -6.39
C ASN A 291 -17.23 2.68 -5.36
N LYS A 292 -17.56 1.54 -4.77
CA LYS A 292 -16.72 0.86 -3.77
C LYS A 292 -15.75 -0.11 -4.45
N ASN A 293 -14.59 -0.30 -3.83
CA ASN A 293 -13.53 -1.19 -4.34
C ASN A 293 -12.85 -1.94 -3.19
N ASN A 294 -12.06 -2.95 -3.54
CA ASN A 294 -11.30 -3.77 -2.60
C ASN A 294 -9.85 -3.29 -2.39
N ASN A 295 -9.53 -2.05 -2.76
CA ASN A 295 -8.15 -1.55 -2.70
C ASN A 295 -7.59 -1.55 -1.27
N VAL A 296 -8.45 -1.42 -0.25
CA VAL A 296 -8.04 -1.48 1.15
C VAL A 296 -7.46 -2.86 1.50
N CYS A 297 -8.07 -3.95 1.00
CA CYS A 297 -7.52 -5.30 1.13
C CYS A 297 -6.20 -5.41 0.36
N GLU A 298 -6.09 -4.83 -0.84
CA GLU A 298 -4.84 -4.82 -1.60
C GLU A 298 -3.70 -4.06 -0.88
N GLN A 299 -4.03 -2.97 -0.20
CA GLN A 299 -3.07 -2.21 0.62
C GLN A 299 -2.62 -3.03 1.84
N PHE A 300 -3.56 -3.63 2.58
CA PHE A 300 -3.22 -4.48 3.72
C PHE A 300 -2.35 -5.66 3.29
N ASN A 301 -2.73 -6.32 2.20
CA ASN A 301 -1.95 -7.34 1.53
C ASN A 301 -0.53 -6.81 1.22
N ALA A 302 -0.37 -5.66 0.59
CA ALA A 302 0.97 -5.09 0.34
C ALA A 302 1.82 -4.93 1.62
N ILE A 303 1.20 -4.58 2.76
CA ILE A 303 1.87 -4.51 4.05
C ILE A 303 2.30 -5.89 4.55
N ILE A 304 1.43 -6.90 4.50
CA ILE A 304 1.83 -8.27 4.85
C ILE A 304 3.06 -8.68 4.02
N ASN A 305 3.09 -8.34 2.73
CA ASN A 305 4.17 -8.70 1.78
C ASN A 305 5.50 -8.11 2.21
N LYS A 306 5.44 -6.85 2.67
CA LYS A 306 6.59 -6.15 3.24
C LYS A 306 7.11 -6.86 4.49
N HIS A 307 6.22 -7.28 5.39
CA HIS A 307 6.62 -7.99 6.63
C HIS A 307 7.11 -9.42 6.39
N ILE A 308 6.59 -10.13 5.39
CA ILE A 308 7.06 -11.49 5.02
C ILE A 308 8.28 -11.50 4.09
N ALA A 309 8.74 -10.34 3.61
CA ALA A 309 9.86 -10.20 2.66
C ALA A 309 9.66 -10.90 1.29
N GLY A 310 8.40 -11.17 0.91
CA GLY A 310 8.04 -11.82 -0.35
C GLY A 310 8.74 -13.17 -0.60
N LYS A 311 9.14 -13.41 -1.85
CA LYS A 311 9.85 -14.65 -2.28
C LYS A 311 11.31 -14.75 -1.81
N ARG A 312 11.90 -13.64 -1.35
CA ARG A 312 13.37 -13.52 -1.35
C ARG A 312 14.03 -14.35 -0.26
N LEU A 313 13.36 -14.56 0.88
CA LEU A 313 13.91 -15.28 2.02
C LEU A 313 12.78 -16.06 2.71
N ASN A 314 12.89 -17.38 2.79
CA ASN A 314 11.91 -18.22 3.49
C ASN A 314 12.13 -18.14 5.01
N PHE A 315 11.94 -16.96 5.60
CA PHE A 315 12.01 -16.73 7.06
C PHE A 315 10.77 -17.27 7.81
N SER A 316 9.81 -17.82 7.06
CA SER A 316 8.45 -18.18 7.49
C SER A 316 8.35 -19.59 8.09
N GLN A 317 9.40 -20.08 8.74
CA GLN A 317 9.32 -21.37 9.43
C GLN A 317 8.57 -21.21 10.75
N ARG A 318 7.65 -22.14 11.07
CA ARG A 318 6.90 -22.21 12.33
C ARG A 318 6.07 -20.92 12.59
N VAL A 319 6.12 -20.39 13.82
CA VAL A 319 5.32 -19.24 14.31
C VAL A 319 5.64 -17.92 13.58
N ASN A 320 6.79 -17.83 12.88
CA ASN A 320 7.22 -16.58 12.26
C ASN A 320 6.25 -16.00 11.23
N TYR A 321 5.54 -16.86 10.49
CA TYR A 321 4.55 -16.38 9.54
C TYR A 321 3.43 -15.61 10.26
N ASN A 322 2.84 -16.22 11.31
CA ASN A 322 1.78 -15.59 12.10
C ASN A 322 2.27 -14.31 12.77
N ASN A 323 3.47 -14.31 13.37
CA ASN A 323 4.05 -13.11 13.99
C ASN A 323 4.19 -11.96 12.99
N ARG A 324 4.58 -12.24 11.75
CA ARG A 324 4.70 -11.23 10.68
C ARG A 324 3.34 -10.73 10.19
N VAL A 325 2.33 -11.59 10.15
CA VAL A 325 0.94 -11.17 9.89
C VAL A 325 0.42 -10.29 11.02
N HIS A 326 0.65 -10.64 12.29
CA HIS A 326 0.31 -9.79 13.44
C HIS A 326 1.01 -8.43 13.38
N ALA A 327 2.30 -8.40 13.03
CA ALA A 327 3.03 -7.15 12.83
C ALA A 327 2.41 -6.30 11.71
N ALA A 328 1.95 -6.92 10.61
CA ALA A 328 1.26 -6.23 9.54
C ALA A 328 -0.09 -5.65 9.99
N VAL A 329 -0.86 -6.36 10.82
CA VAL A 329 -2.13 -5.87 11.42
C VAL A 329 -1.88 -4.61 12.25
N ILE A 330 -0.89 -4.64 13.14
CA ILE A 330 -0.53 -3.47 13.97
C ILE A 330 -0.11 -2.30 13.08
N SER A 331 0.73 -2.56 12.07
CA SER A 331 1.23 -1.55 11.13
C SER A 331 0.10 -0.89 10.34
N PHE A 332 -0.88 -1.68 9.90
CA PHE A 332 -2.03 -1.21 9.14
C PHE A 332 -2.99 -0.38 10.01
N ASN A 333 -3.33 -0.85 11.21
CA ASN A 333 -4.30 -0.17 12.08
C ASN A 333 -3.70 1.03 12.83
N ALA A 334 -2.55 0.85 13.49
CA ALA A 334 -1.99 1.88 14.35
C ALA A 334 -1.22 2.98 13.61
N LYS A 335 -0.72 2.70 12.39
CA LYS A 335 0.21 3.55 11.60
C LYS A 335 1.56 3.87 12.28
N GLU A 336 1.71 3.63 13.59
CA GLU A 336 2.92 3.81 14.40
C GLU A 336 3.44 2.46 14.95
N TYR A 337 3.62 1.46 14.07
CA TYR A 337 4.02 0.08 14.41
C TYR A 337 5.12 -0.01 15.49
N LEU A 338 6.29 0.60 15.23
CA LEU A 338 7.45 0.48 16.12
C LEU A 338 7.16 1.03 17.51
N ARG A 339 6.39 2.11 17.60
CA ARG A 339 6.03 2.73 18.88
C ARG A 339 5.08 1.84 19.66
N CYS A 340 4.07 1.28 19.01
CA CYS A 340 3.09 0.40 19.63
C CYS A 340 3.79 -0.82 20.26
N VAL A 341 4.63 -1.49 19.47
CA VAL A 341 5.36 -2.68 19.90
C VAL A 341 6.39 -2.33 20.99
N HIS A 342 7.18 -1.27 20.81
CA HIS A 342 8.15 -0.85 21.81
C HIS A 342 7.50 -0.53 23.16
N LYS A 343 6.38 0.20 23.16
CA LYS A 343 5.68 0.56 24.39
C LYS A 343 5.16 -0.67 25.14
N LYS A 344 4.76 -1.73 24.43
CA LYS A 344 4.32 -2.98 25.04
C LYS A 344 5.48 -3.84 25.55
N ILE A 345 6.62 -3.85 24.85
CA ILE A 345 7.81 -4.60 25.28
C ILE A 345 8.50 -3.93 26.47
N SER A 346 8.68 -2.61 26.41
CA SER A 346 9.48 -1.87 27.38
C SER A 346 8.67 -1.18 28.49
N ASN A 347 7.34 -1.15 28.38
CA ASN A 347 6.43 -0.33 29.20
C ASN A 347 6.65 1.20 29.10
N TYR A 348 7.57 1.67 28.25
CA TYR A 348 7.85 3.08 28.05
C TYR A 348 7.72 3.51 26.58
N SER A 349 7.42 4.78 26.35
CA SER A 349 7.39 5.32 24.99
C SER A 349 8.82 5.40 24.43
N PRO A 350 9.03 5.10 23.13
CA PRO A 350 10.32 5.31 22.48
C PRO A 350 10.83 6.73 22.75
N GLY A 351 12.05 6.85 23.27
CA GLY A 351 12.68 8.13 23.60
C GLY A 351 12.34 8.73 24.97
N SER A 352 11.55 8.08 25.82
CA SER A 352 11.37 8.54 27.22
C SER A 352 12.69 8.50 28.00
N LEU A 353 13.49 7.44 27.81
CA LEU A 353 14.83 7.30 28.41
C LEU A 353 15.78 8.38 27.89
N TRP A 354 15.74 8.67 26.58
CA TRP A 354 16.52 9.74 25.97
C TRP A 354 16.13 11.13 26.52
N LYS A 355 14.82 11.41 26.63
CA LYS A 355 14.33 12.66 27.21
C LYS A 355 14.72 12.79 28.69
N ALA A 356 14.64 11.72 29.47
CA ALA A 356 15.07 11.70 30.86
C ALA A 356 16.59 11.95 31.02
N SER A 357 17.40 11.36 30.13
CA SER A 357 18.86 11.57 30.09
C SER A 357 19.25 12.99 29.68
N ILE A 358 18.52 13.63 28.76
CA ILE A 358 18.72 15.06 28.44
C ILE A 358 18.40 15.95 29.65
N VAL A 359 17.30 15.67 30.35
CA VAL A 359 16.88 16.45 31.53
C VAL A 359 17.88 16.29 32.68
N SER A 360 18.45 15.10 32.89
CA SER A 360 19.49 14.90 33.90
C SER A 360 20.81 15.60 33.53
N LYS A 361 21.21 15.57 32.25
CA LYS A 361 22.38 16.32 31.76
C LYS A 361 22.22 17.84 31.91
N ASN A 362 21.00 18.37 31.73
CA ASN A 362 20.74 19.80 31.91
C ASN A 362 20.76 20.26 33.38
N LYS A 363 20.46 19.38 34.34
CA LYS A 363 20.60 19.71 35.78
C LYS A 363 22.07 19.88 36.21
N ASN A 364 23.01 19.23 35.53
CA ASN A 364 24.44 19.33 35.82
C ASN A 364 25.14 20.54 35.18
N LYS A 365 24.48 21.30 34.30
CA LYS A 365 25.05 22.49 33.64
C LYS A 365 24.94 23.80 34.43
N ASN A 366 24.45 23.78 35.68
CA ASN A 366 24.31 24.97 36.51
C ASN A 366 25.60 25.45 37.22
N LYS A 367 26.78 24.89 36.90
CA LYS A 367 28.05 25.57 37.18
C LYS A 367 28.49 26.33 35.92
N LYS A 368 28.19 27.63 35.87
CA LYS A 368 28.74 28.53 34.84
C LYS A 368 30.26 28.71 35.06
N PRO A 369 31.12 28.46 34.07
CA PRO A 369 32.33 29.22 33.90
C PRO A 369 32.01 30.50 33.11
N LEU A 370 32.71 31.57 33.46
CA LEU A 370 32.68 32.87 32.81
C LEU A 370 33.48 32.82 31.49
N SER A 371 33.07 33.68 30.53
CA SER A 371 33.83 34.28 29.43
C SER A 371 33.58 33.81 27.98
N ASN A 372 33.26 34.82 27.16
CA ASN A 372 33.45 35.04 25.71
C ASN A 372 33.03 33.93 24.74
N SER A 373 31.78 33.98 24.29
CA SER A 373 31.23 33.13 23.24
C SER A 373 31.57 33.61 21.80
N PRO A 374 31.83 32.69 20.85
CA PRO A 374 32.27 32.96 19.47
C PRO A 374 31.17 33.42 18.49
N ASP A 375 29.97 33.73 18.96
CA ASP A 375 28.83 34.15 18.12
C ASP A 375 28.69 35.67 17.96
N ALA A 376 29.72 36.45 18.31
CA ALA A 376 29.71 37.90 18.15
C ALA A 376 29.73 38.37 16.67
N ASP A 377 30.13 37.50 15.73
CA ASP A 377 30.40 37.87 14.34
C ASP A 377 29.42 37.28 13.30
N TYR A 378 28.30 36.69 13.72
CA TYR A 378 27.26 36.23 12.77
C TYR A 378 26.38 37.39 12.27
N GLY A 379 26.93 38.18 11.35
CA GLY A 379 26.23 39.15 10.49
C GLY A 379 26.22 38.71 9.01
N MET A 380 25.33 39.30 8.20
CA MET A 380 25.08 38.95 6.78
C MET A 380 26.37 38.96 5.92
N ALA A 381 26.57 37.89 5.14
CA ALA A 381 27.75 37.73 4.27
C ALA A 381 27.70 38.63 3.02
N GLU A 382 28.88 39.08 2.58
CA GLU A 382 29.09 39.93 1.39
C GLU A 382 28.73 39.22 0.07
N PRO A 383 28.38 39.97 -1.00
CA PRO A 383 28.05 39.40 -2.31
C PRO A 383 29.30 38.82 -3.00
N LEU A 384 29.12 37.69 -3.68
CA LEU A 384 30.17 37.02 -4.45
C LEU A 384 30.52 37.79 -5.74
N PRO A 385 31.79 37.77 -6.21
CA PRO A 385 32.18 38.42 -7.45
C PRO A 385 31.57 37.72 -8.67
N VAL A 386 31.12 38.54 -9.63
CA VAL A 386 30.61 38.14 -10.94
C VAL A 386 31.79 37.77 -11.83
N GLU A 387 31.87 36.53 -12.30
CA GLU A 387 32.46 36.20 -13.62
C GLU A 387 32.23 34.73 -14.00
N ASN A 388 31.22 34.52 -14.85
CA ASN A 388 31.23 33.73 -16.07
C ASN A 388 29.83 33.83 -16.70
N SER A 389 29.75 34.29 -17.95
CA SER A 389 28.51 34.68 -18.63
C SER A 389 27.57 33.49 -18.88
N LEU A 390 26.28 33.76 -18.69
CA LEU A 390 25.16 32.80 -18.83
C LEU A 390 25.02 32.17 -20.23
N GLU A 391 25.66 32.74 -21.25
CA GLU A 391 25.64 32.25 -22.64
C GLU A 391 26.35 30.91 -22.85
N ASP A 392 27.33 30.54 -22.01
CA ASP A 392 28.04 29.27 -22.15
C ASP A 392 27.22 28.05 -21.68
N ILE A 393 26.17 28.28 -20.88
CA ILE A 393 25.35 27.21 -20.28
C ILE A 393 24.24 26.74 -21.24
N GLU A 394 23.75 27.61 -22.13
CA GLU A 394 22.61 27.30 -23.00
C GLU A 394 22.94 26.39 -24.19
N ASN A 395 24.19 26.40 -24.67
CA ASN A 395 24.58 25.65 -25.88
C ASN A 395 24.84 24.13 -25.68
N LYS A 396 24.71 23.60 -24.46
CA LYS A 396 24.88 22.15 -24.18
C LYS A 396 23.58 21.36 -23.95
N LYS A 397 22.41 21.96 -24.18
CA LYS A 397 21.12 21.22 -24.19
C LYS A 397 20.96 20.42 -25.49
N LYS A 398 21.73 19.33 -25.65
CA LYS A 398 21.39 18.25 -26.60
C LYS A 398 21.27 16.91 -25.88
N THR A 399 20.07 16.35 -25.98
CA THR A 399 19.61 15.08 -25.42
C THR A 399 20.43 13.90 -25.95
N ILE A 400 20.94 13.03 -25.06
CA ILE A 400 21.44 11.71 -25.43
C ILE A 400 20.87 10.65 -24.48
N SER A 401 20.21 9.66 -25.08
CA SER A 401 19.79 8.39 -24.49
C SER A 401 21.01 7.50 -24.25
N SER A 402 21.16 6.93 -23.06
CA SER A 402 22.16 5.87 -22.82
C SER A 402 21.64 4.79 -21.86
N GLN A 403 21.16 3.70 -22.46
CA GLN A 403 21.39 2.36 -21.91
C GLN A 403 22.92 2.15 -21.86
N GLU A 404 23.40 1.59 -20.74
CA GLU A 404 24.83 1.33 -20.41
C GLU A 404 25.58 2.51 -19.76
N GLN A 405 25.50 2.58 -18.43
CA GLN A 405 25.96 3.71 -17.61
C GLN A 405 27.47 3.73 -17.28
N ALA A 406 28.21 2.63 -17.44
CA ALA A 406 29.58 2.53 -16.90
C ALA A 406 30.70 2.74 -17.94
N ASN A 407 30.44 2.50 -19.24
CA ASN A 407 31.49 2.49 -20.28
C ASN A 407 31.40 3.65 -21.28
N CYS A 408 30.55 4.64 -21.04
CA CYS A 408 30.40 5.77 -21.94
C CYS A 408 31.33 6.92 -21.55
N GLN A 409 32.33 7.24 -22.39
CA GLN A 409 33.25 8.37 -22.22
C GLN A 409 32.50 9.71 -22.02
N LEU A 410 31.30 9.83 -22.59
CA LEU A 410 30.43 11.02 -22.44
C LEU A 410 29.90 11.17 -21.00
N TRP A 411 29.64 10.07 -20.28
CA TRP A 411 29.25 10.13 -18.86
C TRP A 411 30.38 10.69 -17.99
N TYR A 412 31.61 10.30 -18.30
CA TYR A 412 32.80 10.79 -17.60
C TYR A 412 33.05 12.28 -17.86
N GLN A 413 32.80 12.75 -19.09
CA GLN A 413 32.87 14.18 -19.42
C GLN A 413 31.75 14.97 -18.73
N ASP A 414 30.52 14.45 -18.68
CA ASP A 414 29.37 15.12 -18.07
C ASP A 414 29.38 15.15 -16.53
N THR A 415 30.01 14.17 -15.89
CA THR A 415 30.20 14.13 -14.43
C THR A 415 31.33 15.05 -13.97
N LYS A 416 32.29 15.37 -14.85
CA LYS A 416 33.41 16.27 -14.55
C LYS A 416 33.02 17.75 -14.45
N ILE A 417 31.92 18.14 -15.10
CA ILE A 417 31.33 19.49 -15.05
C ILE A 417 30.17 19.62 -14.04
N ARG A 418 29.83 18.56 -13.29
CA ARG A 418 28.73 18.55 -12.31
C ARG A 418 29.25 18.25 -10.92
N LEU A 419 28.67 18.90 -9.91
CA LEU A 419 28.97 18.63 -8.50
C LEU A 419 28.39 17.27 -8.09
N THR A 420 29.24 16.25 -8.05
CA THR A 420 28.88 14.90 -7.61
C THR A 420 29.31 14.68 -6.15
N ALA A 421 28.68 13.73 -5.44
CA ALA A 421 28.98 13.45 -4.04
C ALA A 421 30.46 13.11 -3.79
N SER A 422 31.14 12.53 -4.78
CA SER A 422 32.58 12.23 -4.74
C SER A 422 33.48 13.46 -5.00
N LEU A 423 33.00 14.50 -5.68
CA LEU A 423 33.74 15.76 -5.92
C LEU A 423 33.41 16.88 -4.93
N PHE A 424 32.39 16.70 -4.07
CA PHE A 424 31.94 17.75 -3.14
C PHE A 424 33.06 18.21 -2.18
N GLY A 425 33.95 17.30 -1.76
CA GLY A 425 35.10 17.61 -0.90
C GLY A 425 36.17 18.49 -1.55
N LEU A 426 36.19 18.60 -2.90
CA LEU A 426 37.07 19.53 -3.62
C LEU A 426 36.48 20.95 -3.71
N VAL A 427 35.16 21.09 -3.60
CA VAL A 427 34.46 22.39 -3.73
C VAL A 427 34.24 23.06 -2.39
N CYS A 428 33.89 22.29 -1.35
CA CYS A 428 33.80 22.80 0.01
C CYS A 428 35.02 22.31 0.80
N LYS A 429 36.06 23.15 0.86
CA LYS A 429 37.17 22.91 1.79
C LYS A 429 36.60 23.04 3.21
N MET A 430 36.63 21.96 3.99
CA MET A 430 36.25 22.04 5.40
C MET A 430 37.14 23.08 6.09
N ARG A 431 36.61 23.79 7.10
CA ARG A 431 37.43 24.72 7.90
C ARG A 431 38.61 23.95 8.48
N SER A 432 39.75 24.61 8.65
CA SER A 432 40.94 24.02 9.28
C SER A 432 40.67 23.49 10.70
N THR A 433 39.60 23.97 11.34
CA THR A 433 39.16 23.56 12.68
C THR A 433 38.20 22.37 12.68
N THR A 434 37.84 21.83 11.49
CA THR A 434 36.97 20.65 11.37
C THR A 434 37.82 19.42 11.10
N SER A 435 37.84 18.47 12.04
CA SER A 435 38.57 17.20 11.88
C SER A 435 37.71 16.14 11.19
N SER A 436 38.33 15.29 10.38
CA SER A 436 37.70 14.09 9.83
C SER A 436 37.48 13.07 10.93
N CYS A 437 36.28 12.50 11.00
CA CYS A 437 35.90 11.52 12.01
C CYS A 437 35.88 10.08 11.46
N GLY A 438 36.26 9.13 12.31
CA GLY A 438 36.08 7.69 12.08
C GLY A 438 34.78 7.18 12.72
N LEU A 439 34.71 5.86 12.91
CA LEU A 439 33.59 5.20 13.58
C LEU A 439 33.76 5.31 15.11
N PHE A 440 32.79 5.93 15.79
CA PHE A 440 32.70 5.99 17.24
C PHE A 440 31.76 4.90 17.73
N ILE A 441 32.25 4.04 18.61
CA ILE A 441 31.47 2.96 19.24
C ILE A 441 31.08 3.41 20.64
N ASP A 442 29.82 3.22 21.00
CA ASP A 442 29.31 3.56 22.34
C ASP A 442 29.92 2.60 23.38
N THR A 443 30.53 3.15 24.43
CA THR A 443 31.26 2.37 25.44
C THR A 443 30.34 1.63 26.42
N GLU A 444 29.09 2.05 26.55
CA GLU A 444 28.08 1.41 27.40
C GLU A 444 27.25 0.39 26.60
N PHE A 445 27.02 0.66 25.32
CA PHE A 445 26.31 -0.19 24.38
C PHE A 445 27.13 -0.46 23.12
N PRO A 446 28.10 -1.40 23.16
CA PRO A 446 29.06 -1.63 22.06
C PRO A 446 28.45 -2.03 20.70
N TYR A 447 27.15 -2.35 20.67
CA TYR A 447 26.40 -2.61 19.45
C TYR A 447 25.86 -1.32 18.77
N LEU A 448 26.05 -0.15 19.38
CA LEU A 448 25.74 1.15 18.81
C LEU A 448 27.03 1.83 18.34
N ALA A 449 27.04 2.31 17.11
CA ALA A 449 28.15 3.06 16.56
C ALA A 449 27.67 4.16 15.61
N VAL A 450 28.42 5.25 15.51
CA VAL A 450 28.14 6.39 14.64
C VAL A 450 29.42 6.86 13.95
N SER A 451 29.33 7.21 12.67
CA SER A 451 30.40 7.88 11.93
C SER A 451 29.84 9.21 11.45
N PRO A 452 30.07 10.31 12.19
CA PRO A 452 29.60 11.62 11.75
C PRO A 452 30.34 12.09 10.49
N ASP A 453 29.82 13.13 9.84
CA ASP A 453 30.46 13.70 8.64
C ASP A 453 31.62 14.65 8.99
N GLY A 454 31.63 15.23 10.20
CA GLY A 454 32.74 16.04 10.73
C GLY A 454 32.61 16.36 12.21
N LEU A 455 33.70 16.79 12.85
CA LEU A 455 33.71 17.31 14.23
C LEU A 455 34.30 18.72 14.29
N ILE A 456 33.73 19.60 15.10
CA ILE A 456 34.30 20.92 15.42
C ILE A 456 34.61 20.93 16.92
N GLY A 457 35.91 20.87 17.26
CA GLY A 457 36.33 20.67 18.64
C GLY A 457 35.78 19.37 19.24
N ASP A 458 35.67 19.32 20.57
CA ASP A 458 35.26 18.11 21.30
C ASP A 458 33.73 18.01 21.51
N ASP A 459 32.99 19.10 21.29
CA ASP A 459 31.59 19.22 21.73
C ASP A 459 30.58 19.39 20.58
N THR A 460 31.02 19.49 19.32
CA THR A 460 30.13 19.77 18.18
C THR A 460 30.31 18.78 17.04
N VAL A 461 29.21 18.16 16.62
CA VAL A 461 29.15 17.19 15.51
C VAL A 461 28.50 17.82 14.28
N ILE A 462 29.10 17.58 13.11
CA ILE A 462 28.55 17.95 11.81
C ILE A 462 27.94 16.72 11.15
N GLU A 463 26.70 16.87 10.69
CA GLU A 463 26.03 15.93 9.79
C GLU A 463 25.64 16.68 8.51
N ILE A 464 26.22 16.28 7.38
CA ILE A 464 25.99 16.86 6.06
C ILE A 464 24.84 16.11 5.40
N LYS A 465 23.80 16.86 5.02
CA LYS A 465 22.67 16.31 4.25
C LYS A 465 22.53 17.02 2.92
N CYS A 466 22.50 16.24 1.85
CA CYS A 466 22.24 16.70 0.49
C CYS A 466 20.81 16.29 0.05
N PRO A 467 19.80 17.13 0.28
CA PRO A 467 18.42 16.79 -0.02
C PRO A 467 18.18 16.75 -1.54
N PHE A 468 17.74 15.59 -2.04
CA PHE A 468 17.48 15.39 -3.48
C PHE A 468 16.40 16.32 -4.06
N SER A 469 15.49 16.82 -3.23
CA SER A 469 14.49 17.83 -3.60
C SER A 469 15.11 19.17 -4.00
N ALA A 470 16.32 19.46 -3.54
CA ALA A 470 17.05 20.69 -3.81
C ALA A 470 18.05 20.57 -4.97
N ARG A 471 18.10 19.43 -5.67
CA ARG A 471 19.15 19.16 -6.68
C ARG A 471 19.23 20.16 -7.85
N ASN A 472 18.13 20.89 -8.12
CA ASN A 472 17.99 21.81 -9.25
C ASN A 472 17.96 23.29 -8.81
N THR A 473 18.19 23.59 -7.53
CA THR A 473 18.19 24.98 -7.05
C THR A 473 19.55 25.63 -7.28
N ALA A 474 19.56 26.89 -7.71
CA ALA A 474 20.78 27.64 -7.97
C ALA A 474 21.56 27.97 -6.69
N CYS A 475 20.88 28.14 -5.55
CA CYS A 475 21.53 28.38 -4.25
C CYS A 475 20.75 27.81 -3.05
N ALA A 476 21.43 27.76 -1.90
CA ALA A 476 20.86 27.27 -0.64
C ALA A 476 19.71 28.16 -0.12
N ILE A 477 19.77 29.47 -0.41
CA ILE A 477 18.74 30.44 0.00
C ILE A 477 17.41 30.12 -0.68
N ASP A 478 17.43 29.87 -1.99
CA ASP A 478 16.24 29.48 -2.77
C ASP A 478 15.66 28.15 -2.28
N THR A 479 16.51 27.23 -1.84
CA THR A 479 16.08 25.93 -1.29
C THR A 479 15.24 26.10 -0.03
N VAL A 480 15.67 26.99 0.87
CA VAL A 480 15.00 27.27 2.14
C VAL A 480 13.72 28.08 1.90
N ASN A 481 13.78 29.12 1.05
CA ASN A 481 12.65 29.97 0.73
C ASN A 481 11.52 29.21 0.02
N ASN A 482 11.87 28.29 -0.89
CA ASN A 482 10.90 27.44 -1.58
C ASN A 482 10.44 26.23 -0.73
N LYS A 483 10.82 26.17 0.56
CA LYS A 483 10.47 25.08 1.51
C LYS A 483 10.82 23.68 1.01
N LEU A 484 11.83 23.58 0.13
CA LEU A 484 12.31 22.30 -0.42
C LEU A 484 13.08 21.48 0.62
N VAL A 485 13.49 22.14 1.70
CA VAL A 485 14.07 21.56 2.92
C VAL A 485 13.33 22.14 4.11
N ARG A 486 12.81 21.29 4.99
CA ARG A 486 12.15 21.74 6.22
C ARG A 486 13.19 21.91 7.32
N LYS A 487 13.21 23.07 7.98
CA LYS A 487 13.88 23.23 9.27
C LYS A 487 13.23 22.21 10.23
N LYS A 488 13.98 21.20 10.66
CA LYS A 488 13.60 20.44 11.85
C LYS A 488 13.92 21.35 13.03
N ASN A 489 12.90 21.86 13.70
CA ASN A 489 13.08 22.45 15.02
C ASN A 489 13.51 21.37 16.01
#